data_AF-A0A7W1LM74-F1
#
_entry.id   AF-A0A7W1LM74-F1
#
_cell.length_a   1.000
_cell.length_b   1.000
_cell.length_c   1.000
_cell.angle_alpha   90.00
_cell.angle_beta   90.00
_cell.angle_gamma   90.00
#
_symmetry.space_group_name_H-M   'P 1'
#
loop_
_entity.id
_entity.type
_entity.pdbx_description
1 polymer ?
#
loop_
_entity_poly.entity_id
_entity_poly.type
_entity_poly.pdbx_seq_one_letter_code
_entity_poly.pdbx_strand_id
1 'polypeptide(L)'
;MSAAESSVLLRRAGLCILLAGDGDLAWSVVHWGGDLGDLPERSRSVAVEVTSPHVPHSALDAPTRVGLVPEPTRGWTGRPGLAGHRE
;
A
#
# COMPACT_ATOMS: atom_id res chain seq x y z
N MET A 1 10.24 12.81 -6.66
CA MET A 1 10.38 12.12 -7.96
C MET A 1 9.37 11.00 -7.93
N SER A 2 8.22 11.17 -8.58
CA SER A 2 7.10 10.22 -8.48
C SER A 2 7.49 8.94 -9.21
N ALA A 3 7.81 7.88 -8.47
CA ALA A 3 7.81 6.55 -9.05
C ALA A 3 6.42 6.31 -9.65
N ALA A 4 6.34 5.67 -10.81
CA ALA A 4 5.05 5.37 -11.41
C ALA A 4 4.24 4.51 -10.42
N GLU A 5 3.30 5.12 -9.71
CA GLU A 5 2.39 4.43 -8.79
C GLU A 5 1.68 3.36 -9.60
N SER A 6 2.07 2.11 -9.36
CA SER A 6 1.51 0.96 -10.03
C SER A 6 0.32 0.51 -9.18
N SER A 7 -0.86 0.37 -9.78
CA SER A 7 -2.05 -0.10 -9.06
C SER A 7 -2.57 -1.42 -9.62
N VAL A 8 -3.10 -2.28 -8.75
CA VAL A 8 -3.72 -3.55 -9.14
C VAL A 8 -5.05 -3.70 -8.42
N LEU A 9 -6.12 -3.98 -9.18
CA LEU A 9 -7.45 -4.27 -8.66
C LEU A 9 -7.76 -5.76 -8.84
N LEU A 10 -7.86 -6.49 -7.74
CA LEU A 10 -8.23 -7.90 -7.71
C LEU A 10 -9.70 -8.04 -7.29
N ARG A 11 -10.45 -8.92 -7.95
CA ARG A 11 -11.90 -9.09 -7.73
C ARG A 11 -12.28 -10.55 -7.56
N ARG A 12 -13.13 -10.85 -6.59
CA ARG A 12 -13.75 -12.17 -6.43
C ARG A 12 -14.98 -12.11 -5.54
N ALA A 13 -16.03 -12.84 -5.90
CA ALA A 13 -17.22 -13.08 -5.07
C ALA A 13 -17.85 -11.78 -4.48
N GLY A 14 -17.96 -10.72 -5.30
CA GLY A 14 -18.53 -9.44 -4.87
C GLY A 14 -17.61 -8.58 -3.99
N LEU A 15 -16.36 -9.00 -3.79
CA LEU A 15 -15.33 -8.26 -3.08
C LEU A 15 -14.22 -7.81 -4.03
N CYS A 16 -13.51 -6.75 -3.66
CA CYS A 16 -12.28 -6.35 -4.32
C CYS A 16 -11.20 -5.88 -3.34
N ILE A 17 -9.95 -6.01 -3.79
CA ILE A 17 -8.76 -5.48 -3.13
C ILE A 17 -8.04 -4.57 -4.14
N LEU A 18 -7.84 -3.31 -3.76
CA LEU A 18 -6.99 -2.37 -4.49
C LEU A 18 -5.62 -2.29 -3.82
N LEU A 19 -4.58 -2.63 -4.56
CA LEU A 19 -3.19 -2.56 -4.13
C LEU A 19 -2.48 -1.40 -4.83
N ALA A 20 -1.61 -0.71 -4.09
CA ALA A 20 -0.71 0.31 -4.62
C ALA A 20 0.75 -0.11 -4.40
N GLY A 21 1.54 0.04 -5.45
CA GLY A 21 2.98 -0.20 -5.47
C GLY A 21 3.77 1.11 -5.47
N ASP A 22 4.87 1.13 -4.72
CA ASP A 22 5.73 2.31 -4.57
C ASP A 22 6.96 2.33 -5.50
N GLY A 23 7.09 1.32 -6.37
CA GLY A 23 8.20 1.18 -7.32
C GLY A 23 9.34 0.27 -6.84
N ASP A 24 9.46 0.01 -5.54
CA ASP A 24 10.53 -0.82 -4.94
C ASP A 24 9.99 -2.19 -4.48
N LEU A 25 9.10 -2.77 -5.28
CA LEU A 25 8.42 -4.06 -5.04
C LEU A 25 7.56 -4.13 -3.77
N ALA A 26 7.37 -3.03 -3.03
CA ALA A 26 6.42 -3.02 -1.94
C ALA A 26 5.04 -2.66 -2.44
N TRP A 27 4.08 -3.40 -1.90
CA TRP A 27 2.67 -3.25 -2.15
C TRP A 27 1.96 -2.99 -0.84
N SER A 28 0.93 -2.17 -0.88
CA SER A 28 0.10 -1.86 0.28
C SER A 28 -1.38 -1.89 -0.09
N VAL A 29 -2.23 -2.22 0.88
CA VAL A 29 -3.68 -2.24 0.68
C VAL A 29 -4.24 -0.82 0.78
N VAL A 30 -4.92 -0.39 -0.27
CA VAL A 30 -5.63 0.90 -0.34
C VAL A 30 -7.10 0.71 0.02
N HIS A 31 -7.70 -0.35 -0.49
CA HIS A 31 -9.08 -0.73 -0.22
C HIS A 31 -9.21 -2.25 -0.10
N TRP A 32 -10.02 -2.70 0.85
CA TRP A 32 -10.49 -4.07 0.96
C TRP A 32 -11.97 -4.01 1.36
N GLY A 33 -12.84 -4.47 0.48
CA GLY A 33 -14.25 -4.53 0.79
C GLY A 33 -15.10 -4.98 -0.38
N GLY A 34 -16.33 -4.47 -0.42
CA GLY A 34 -17.23 -4.67 -1.56
C GLY A 34 -16.59 -4.23 -2.88
N ASP A 35 -17.05 -4.83 -3.97
CA ASP A 35 -16.63 -4.47 -5.32
C ASP A 35 -16.90 -2.98 -5.60
N LEU A 36 -15.87 -2.25 -6.04
CA LEU A 36 -15.95 -0.84 -6.39
C LEU A 36 -16.57 -0.58 -7.77
N GLY A 37 -16.93 -1.63 -8.53
CA GLY A 37 -17.46 -1.46 -9.89
C GLY A 37 -16.41 -0.89 -10.85
N ASP A 38 -16.80 -0.47 -12.06
CA ASP A 38 -15.81 0.00 -13.02
C ASP A 38 -15.02 1.21 -12.47
N LEU A 39 -13.73 0.99 -12.19
CA LEU A 39 -12.85 1.95 -11.54
C LEU A 39 -11.66 2.19 -12.48
N PRO A 40 -11.70 3.27 -13.28
CA PRO A 40 -10.65 3.60 -14.24
C PRO A 40 -9.30 3.81 -13.56
N GLU A 41 -8.22 3.58 -14.30
CA GLU A 41 -6.85 3.67 -13.74
C GLU A 41 -6.57 5.04 -13.10
N ARG A 42 -7.01 6.13 -13.75
CA ARG A 42 -6.88 7.49 -13.17
C ARG A 42 -7.58 7.62 -11.82
N SER A 43 -8.76 7.03 -11.66
CA SER A 43 -9.51 7.04 -10.41
C SER A 43 -8.82 6.20 -9.34
N ARG A 44 -8.11 5.14 -9.72
CA ARG A 44 -7.27 4.36 -8.80
C ARG A 44 -6.11 5.21 -8.29
N SER A 45 -5.38 5.89 -9.17
CA SER A 45 -4.29 6.80 -8.74
C SER A 45 -4.80 7.87 -7.77
N VAL A 46 -5.95 8.50 -8.07
CA VAL A 46 -6.58 9.45 -7.14
C VAL A 46 -6.92 8.79 -5.81
N ALA A 47 -7.47 7.57 -5.80
CA ALA A 47 -7.77 6.84 -4.58
C ALA A 47 -6.51 6.54 -3.74
N VAL A 48 -5.39 6.22 -4.39
CA VAL A 48 -4.09 6.03 -3.72
C VAL A 48 -3.64 7.32 -3.03
N GLU A 49 -3.69 8.43 -3.77
CA GLU A 49 -3.27 9.76 -3.30
C GLU A 49 -4.13 10.24 -2.12
N VAL A 50 -5.45 10.25 -2.27
CA VAL A 50 -6.37 10.82 -1.25
C VAL A 50 -6.46 9.99 0.02
N THR A 51 -6.07 8.71 -0.02
CA THR A 51 -6.03 7.84 1.15
C THR A 51 -4.64 7.73 1.76
N SER A 52 -3.66 8.48 1.24
CA SER A 52 -2.30 8.48 1.75
C SER A 52 -2.27 8.91 3.22
N PRO A 53 -1.57 8.18 4.11
CA PRO A 53 -1.52 8.55 5.51
C PRO A 53 -0.80 9.90 5.68
N HIS A 54 -1.29 10.71 6.62
CA HIS A 54 -0.55 11.89 7.07
C HIS A 54 0.77 11.48 7.71
N VAL A 55 1.76 12.37 7.69
CA VAL A 55 3.03 12.22 8.41
C VAL A 55 2.88 12.82 9.81
N PRO A 56 2.82 12.02 10.88
CA PRO A 56 2.74 12.53 12.25
C PRO A 56 4.06 13.17 12.69
N HIS A 57 4.02 13.91 13.80
CA HIS A 57 5.24 14.38 14.44
C HIS A 57 6.09 13.20 14.93
N SER A 58 7.41 13.31 14.76
CA SER A 58 8.38 12.25 15.12
C SER A 58 8.18 10.93 14.36
N ALA A 59 7.55 10.95 13.19
CA ALA A 59 7.51 9.84 12.25
C ALA A 59 8.60 9.95 11.18
N LEU A 60 8.62 9.01 10.23
CA LEU A 60 9.46 9.11 9.03
C LEU A 60 9.05 10.31 8.16
N ASP A 61 10.00 10.87 7.41
CA ASP A 61 9.80 12.08 6.61
C ASP A 61 8.82 11.92 5.43
N ALA A 62 8.43 10.69 5.11
CA ALA A 62 7.50 10.37 4.02
C ALA A 62 6.28 9.60 4.54
N PRO A 63 5.09 9.80 3.94
CA PRO A 63 3.91 8.97 4.17
C PRO A 63 4.27 7.49 4.04
N THR A 64 4.14 6.74 5.12
CA THR A 64 4.48 5.33 5.14
C THR A 64 3.21 4.52 5.35
N ARG A 65 2.82 3.74 4.34
CA ARG A 65 1.73 2.76 4.47
C ARG A 65 2.32 1.43 4.92
N VAL A 66 1.59 0.67 5.74
CA VAL A 66 1.99 -0.69 6.08
C VAL A 66 1.92 -1.54 4.81
N GLY A 67 3.06 -2.10 4.41
CA GLY A 67 3.12 -3.02 3.28
C GLY A 67 2.34 -4.32 3.52
N LEU A 68 2.12 -5.11 2.47
CA LEU A 68 1.53 -6.45 2.57
C LEU A 68 2.27 -7.33 3.59
N VAL A 69 3.58 -7.14 3.69
CA VAL A 69 4.42 -7.69 4.75
C VAL A 69 4.84 -6.53 5.66
N PRO A 70 4.57 -6.62 6.97
CA PRO A 70 5.14 -5.68 7.94
C PRO A 70 6.67 -5.86 8.06
N GLU A 71 7.42 -4.90 7.52
CA GLU A 71 8.90 -4.95 7.44
C GLU A 71 9.56 -3.91 8.35
N PRO A 72 10.45 -4.31 9.28
CA PRO A 72 11.17 -3.35 10.14
C PRO A 72 12.03 -2.36 9.36
N THR A 73 12.61 -2.79 8.24
CA THR A 73 13.43 -1.95 7.34
C THR A 73 12.65 -0.80 6.71
N ARG A 74 11.32 -0.87 6.71
CA ARG A 74 10.39 0.16 6.21
C ARG A 74 9.68 0.91 7.33
N GLY A 75 10.24 0.90 8.54
CA GLY A 75 9.72 1.68 9.67
C GLY A 75 8.59 1.01 10.46
N TRP A 76 8.27 -0.26 10.19
CA TRP A 76 7.31 -1.00 11.03
C TRP A 76 7.92 -1.28 12.41
N THR A 77 7.27 -0.76 13.46
CA THR A 77 7.72 -0.87 14.85
C THR A 77 7.03 -2.00 15.62
N GLY A 78 6.06 -2.69 15.00
CA GLY A 78 5.35 -3.83 15.58
C GLY A 78 6.05 -5.17 15.36
N ARG A 79 5.29 -6.27 15.51
CA ARG A 79 5.79 -7.61 15.20
C ARG A 79 6.06 -7.73 13.69
N PRO A 80 7.27 -8.14 13.26
CA PRO A 80 7.56 -8.30 11.84
C PRO A 80 6.73 -9.41 11.22
N GLY A 81 6.35 -9.25 9.95
CA GLY A 81 5.62 -10.26 9.17
C GLY A 81 6.49 -11.39 8.64
N LEU A 82 7.79 -11.10 8.45
CA LEU A 82 8.81 -12.07 8.08
C LEU A 82 10.02 -11.93 9.01
N ALA A 83 10.56 -13.06 9.45
CA ALA A 83 11.81 -13.12 10.20
C ALA A 83 12.78 -14.04 9.46
N GLY A 84 14.03 -13.64 9.36
CA GLY A 84 15.07 -14.40 8.69
C GLY A 84 16.45 -13.86 9.08
N HIS A 85 17.47 -14.70 8.90
CA HIS A 85 18.86 -14.35 9.12
C HIS A 85 19.64 -14.60 7.83
N ARG A 86 20.66 -13.78 7.58
CA ARG A 86 21.62 -14.02 6.50
C ARG A 86 22.89 -14.52 7.17
N GLU A 87 23.34 -15.72 6.83
CA GLU A 87 24.70 -16.17 7.17
C GLU A 87 25.75 -15.46 6.30
#